data_AF-A0A382C889-F1
#
_entry.id   AF-A0A382C889-F1
#
_cell.length_a   1.000
_cell.length_b   1.000
_cell.length_c   1.000
_cell.angle_alpha   90.00
_cell.angle_beta   90.00
_cell.angle_gamma   90.00
#
_symmetry.space_group_name_H-M   'P 1'
#
loop_
_entity.id
_entity.type
_entity.pdbx_description
1 polymer ?
#
loop_
_entity_poly.entity_id
_entity_poly.type
_entity_poly.pdbx_seq_one_letter_code
_entity_poly.pdbx_strand_id
1 'polypeptide(L)'
;MFTPAQHRQYQEEGFLILRNVFSDDELDELDQAADRHPPLDDGKDKGDVGTWPNPGRYTLAKSSWSDPAFVYFAEHATVVSGAKELLDDDVHLTAYVLYDRTPGGGGLPAHHDYKRWRPVGSSLNWLF
;
A
#
# COMPACT_ATOMS: atom_id res chain seq x y z
N MET A 1 -16.98 4.97 10.48
CA MET A 1 -17.67 4.03 11.39
C MET A 1 -18.08 2.79 10.64
N PHE A 2 -17.22 1.80 10.76
CA PHE A 2 -17.45 0.43 10.33
C PHE A 2 -18.50 -0.26 11.18
N THR A 3 -19.19 -1.20 10.57
CA THR A 3 -20.18 -2.02 11.26
C THR A 3 -19.52 -3.00 12.23
N PRO A 4 -20.25 -3.53 13.23
CA PRO A 4 -19.72 -4.58 14.10
C PRO A 4 -19.23 -5.83 13.36
N ALA A 5 -19.83 -6.14 12.21
CA ALA A 5 -19.40 -7.26 11.36
C ALA A 5 -18.03 -6.99 10.72
N GLN A 6 -17.77 -5.76 10.27
CA GLN A 6 -16.48 -5.36 9.70
C GLN A 6 -15.38 -5.32 10.75
N HIS A 7 -15.68 -4.85 11.97
CA HIS A 7 -14.76 -4.93 13.11
C HIS A 7 -14.38 -6.37 13.42
N ARG A 8 -15.37 -7.27 13.48
CA ARG A 8 -15.14 -8.70 13.69
C ARG A 8 -14.28 -9.31 12.58
N GLN A 9 -14.59 -9.02 11.32
CA GLN A 9 -13.81 -9.49 10.18
C GLN A 9 -12.33 -9.09 10.33
N TYR A 10 -12.06 -7.82 10.62
CA TYR A 10 -10.69 -7.35 10.80
C TYR A 10 -9.97 -8.08 11.95
N GLN A 11 -10.64 -8.28 13.08
CA GLN A 11 -10.05 -8.96 14.24
C GLN A 11 -9.79 -10.44 14.01
N GLU A 12 -10.68 -11.13 13.28
CA GLU A 12 -10.60 -12.58 13.05
C GLU A 12 -9.72 -12.93 11.84
N GLU A 13 -9.74 -12.11 10.78
CA GLU A 13 -9.06 -12.39 9.50
C GLU A 13 -7.79 -11.54 9.29
N GLY A 14 -7.61 -10.46 10.04
CA GLY A 14 -6.47 -9.56 9.93
C GLY A 14 -6.53 -8.57 8.75
N PHE A 15 -7.67 -8.47 8.06
CA PHE A 15 -7.89 -7.50 6.99
C PHE A 15 -9.36 -7.07 6.89
N LEU A 16 -9.61 -5.93 6.23
CA LEU A 16 -10.95 -5.44 5.92
C LEU A 16 -10.98 -4.93 4.47
N ILE A 17 -11.99 -5.35 3.70
CA ILE A 17 -12.16 -4.89 2.31
C ILE A 17 -13.16 -3.75 2.27
N LEU A 18 -12.71 -2.58 1.83
CA LEU A 18 -13.57 -1.44 1.49
C LEU A 18 -13.72 -1.39 -0.04
N ARG A 19 -14.95 -1.45 -0.52
CA ARG A 19 -15.25 -1.42 -1.96
C ARG A 19 -15.66 -0.03 -2.38
N ASN A 20 -15.29 0.35 -3.61
CA ASN A 20 -15.69 1.61 -4.23
C ASN A 20 -15.35 2.84 -3.36
N VAL A 21 -14.14 2.83 -2.78
CA VAL A 21 -13.64 3.94 -1.95
C VAL A 21 -13.27 5.13 -2.82
N PHE A 22 -12.69 4.86 -3.99
CA PHE A 22 -12.26 5.86 -4.96
C PHE A 22 -13.26 5.90 -6.13
N SER A 23 -13.51 7.10 -6.62
CA SER A 23 -14.24 7.37 -7.86
C SER A 23 -13.39 7.08 -9.09
N ASP A 24 -14.03 6.98 -10.26
CA ASP A 24 -13.32 6.77 -11.53
C ASP A 24 -12.35 7.93 -11.81
N ASP A 25 -12.73 9.18 -11.53
CA ASP A 25 -11.87 10.36 -11.71
C ASP A 25 -10.61 10.28 -10.83
N GLU A 26 -10.74 9.82 -9.58
CA GLU A 26 -9.59 9.60 -8.70
C GLU A 26 -8.67 8.51 -9.26
N LEU A 27 -9.24 7.40 -9.73
CA LEU A 27 -8.45 6.32 -10.33
C LEU A 27 -7.71 6.80 -11.58
N ASP A 28 -8.34 7.63 -12.42
CA ASP A 28 -7.70 8.26 -13.58
C ASP A 28 -6.52 9.18 -13.16
N GLU A 29 -6.65 9.92 -12.05
CA GLU A 29 -5.55 10.72 -11.50
C GLU A 29 -4.39 9.86 -10.99
N LEU A 30 -4.69 8.72 -10.36
CA LEU A 30 -3.67 7.78 -9.90
C LEU A 30 -2.92 7.15 -11.07
N ASP A 31 -3.61 6.78 -12.13
CA ASP A 31 -3.02 6.22 -13.35
C ASP A 31 -2.09 7.24 -14.02
N GLN A 32 -2.53 8.50 -14.16
CA GLN A 32 -1.69 9.58 -14.68
C GLN A 32 -0.46 9.83 -13.79
N ALA A 33 -0.58 9.70 -12.46
CA ALA A 33 0.55 9.78 -11.57
C ALA A 33 1.50 8.61 -11.80
N ALA A 34 1.01 7.37 -11.84
CA ALA A 34 1.81 6.17 -12.10
C ALA A 34 2.62 6.29 -13.42
N ASP A 35 2.00 6.78 -14.50
CA ASP A 35 2.67 6.99 -15.80
C ASP A 35 3.85 7.97 -15.74
N ARG A 36 3.80 8.96 -14.84
CA ARG A 36 4.89 9.93 -14.63
C ARG A 36 6.03 9.40 -13.77
N HIS A 37 5.81 8.30 -13.05
CA HIS A 37 6.79 7.68 -12.15
C HIS A 37 7.13 6.25 -12.65
N PRO A 38 7.95 6.12 -13.72
CA PRO A 38 8.40 4.81 -14.19
C PRO A 38 9.18 4.10 -13.08
N PRO A 39 9.25 2.75 -13.10
CA PRO A 39 9.87 1.97 -12.03
C PRO A 39 11.19 2.54 -11.55
N LEU A 40 11.29 2.70 -10.23
CA LEU A 40 12.55 2.89 -9.57
C LEU A 40 13.32 1.58 -9.79
N ASP A 41 14.38 1.62 -10.60
CA ASP A 41 15.29 0.49 -10.91
C ASP A 41 15.98 -0.12 -9.65
N ASP A 42 15.48 0.19 -8.45
CA ASP A 42 15.96 -0.12 -7.10
C ASP A 42 15.89 -1.61 -6.72
N GLY A 43 15.33 -2.43 -7.62
CA GLY A 43 15.21 -3.86 -7.48
C GLY A 43 16.34 -4.67 -8.09
N LYS A 44 17.18 -4.08 -8.97
CA LYS A 44 18.27 -4.81 -9.66
C LYS A 44 19.22 -5.51 -8.69
N ASP A 45 19.48 -4.88 -7.54
CA ASP A 45 20.35 -5.42 -6.49
C ASP A 45 19.64 -6.36 -5.50
N LYS A 46 18.30 -6.46 -5.55
CA LYS A 46 17.48 -7.19 -4.57
C LYS A 46 17.01 -8.57 -5.05
N GLY A 47 17.41 -8.97 -6.25
CA GLY A 47 17.07 -10.27 -6.84
C GLY A 47 15.61 -10.36 -7.33
N ASP A 48 15.42 -11.05 -8.45
CA ASP A 48 14.14 -11.27 -9.15
C ASP A 48 13.42 -10.03 -9.70
N VAL A 49 14.03 -8.84 -9.65
CA VAL A 49 13.46 -7.67 -10.34
C VAL A 49 14.02 -7.66 -11.77
N GLY A 50 13.12 -7.93 -12.72
CA GLY A 50 13.44 -7.90 -14.14
C GLY A 50 13.86 -6.52 -14.62
N THR A 51 14.28 -6.42 -15.88
CA THR A 51 14.40 -5.11 -16.55
C THR A 51 13.02 -4.69 -17.02
N TRP A 52 12.51 -3.56 -16.55
CA TRP A 52 11.25 -3.02 -17.05
C TRP A 52 11.28 -2.82 -18.58
N PRO A 53 10.21 -3.17 -19.32
CA PRO A 53 8.90 -3.66 -18.89
C PRO A 53 8.76 -5.20 -19.00
N ASN A 54 9.84 -5.97 -18.85
CA ASN A 54 9.75 -7.44 -18.91
C ASN A 54 8.86 -7.98 -17.76
N PRO A 55 8.30 -9.19 -17.93
CA PRO A 55 7.55 -9.86 -16.87
C PRO A 55 8.28 -9.84 -15.53
N GLY A 56 7.65 -9.25 -14.52
CA GLY A 56 8.27 -8.96 -13.24
C GLY A 56 7.39 -8.13 -12.30
N ARG A 57 7.96 -7.84 -11.14
CA ARG A 57 7.40 -6.97 -10.08
C ARG A 57 8.27 -5.73 -9.98
N TYR A 58 7.64 -4.57 -9.82
CA TYR A 58 8.33 -3.29 -9.85
C TYR A 58 7.80 -2.38 -8.74
N THR A 59 8.69 -1.60 -8.13
CA THR A 59 8.26 -0.46 -7.33
C THR A 59 8.29 0.78 -8.23
N LEU A 60 7.12 1.39 -8.44
CA LEU A 60 6.96 2.59 -9.26
C LEU A 60 7.32 3.86 -8.48
N ALA A 61 6.93 3.93 -7.21
CA ALA A 61 7.20 5.08 -6.36
C ALA A 61 7.42 4.65 -4.91
N LYS A 62 8.34 5.31 -4.21
CA LYS A 62 8.56 5.17 -2.76
C LYS A 62 8.57 6.55 -2.13
N SER A 63 7.54 6.85 -1.34
CA SER A 63 7.49 8.11 -0.59
C SER A 63 7.76 9.34 -1.49
N SER A 64 7.27 9.30 -2.73
CA SER A 64 7.40 10.36 -3.73
C SER A 64 6.45 11.52 -3.40
N TRP A 65 6.58 12.07 -2.19
CA TRP A 65 5.70 13.10 -1.61
C TRP A 65 5.69 14.42 -2.38
N SER A 66 6.57 14.58 -3.37
CA SER A 66 6.54 15.69 -4.31
C SER A 66 5.41 15.59 -5.34
N ASP A 67 4.82 14.41 -5.55
CA ASP A 67 3.64 14.25 -6.42
C ASP A 67 2.36 14.44 -5.59
N PRO A 68 1.55 15.48 -5.88
CA PRO A 68 0.32 15.75 -5.15
C PRO A 68 -0.69 14.60 -5.20
N ALA A 69 -0.73 13.82 -6.28
CA ALA A 69 -1.65 12.69 -6.39
C ALA A 69 -1.31 11.61 -5.35
N PHE A 70 -0.03 11.26 -5.21
CA PHE A 70 0.37 10.29 -4.19
C PHE A 70 0.09 10.77 -2.77
N VAL A 71 0.26 12.07 -2.49
CA VAL A 71 -0.13 12.66 -1.20
C VAL A 71 -1.64 12.55 -0.98
N TYR A 72 -2.45 12.87 -1.99
CA TYR A 72 -3.90 12.75 -1.94
C TYR A 72 -4.35 11.33 -1.57
N PHE A 73 -3.82 10.31 -2.24
CA PHE A 73 -4.17 8.91 -1.95
C PHE A 73 -3.66 8.45 -0.58
N ALA A 74 -2.45 8.85 -0.23
CA ALA A 74 -1.83 8.54 1.06
C ALA A 74 -2.62 9.10 2.25
N GLU A 75 -3.23 10.27 2.09
CA GLU A 75 -4.00 10.96 3.14
C GLU A 75 -5.52 10.86 2.93
N HIS A 76 -5.97 9.95 2.06
CA HIS A 76 -7.38 9.85 1.69
C HIS A 76 -8.27 9.62 2.93
N ALA A 77 -9.26 10.49 3.12
CA ALA A 77 -10.00 10.58 4.38
C ALA A 77 -10.66 9.27 4.82
N THR A 78 -11.19 8.48 3.88
CA THR A 78 -11.77 7.16 4.17
C THR A 78 -10.73 6.16 4.66
N VAL A 79 -9.51 6.20 4.10
CA VAL A 79 -8.41 5.30 4.50
C VAL A 79 -7.89 5.71 5.88
N VAL A 80 -7.57 6.98 6.08
CA VAL A 80 -7.03 7.49 7.34
C VAL A 80 -8.02 7.31 8.49
N SER A 81 -9.30 7.67 8.28
CA SER A 81 -10.32 7.49 9.32
C SER A 81 -10.58 6.01 9.62
N GLY A 82 -10.56 5.15 8.60
CA GLY A 82 -10.67 3.71 8.78
C GLY A 82 -9.50 3.13 9.57
N ALA A 83 -8.27 3.56 9.28
CA ALA A 83 -7.08 3.14 10.01
C ALA A 83 -7.13 3.57 11.48
N LYS A 84 -7.50 4.82 11.77
CA LYS A 84 -7.71 5.30 13.15
C LYS A 84 -8.75 4.47 13.89
N GLU A 85 -9.86 4.16 13.23
CA GLU A 85 -10.93 3.37 13.82
C GLU A 85 -10.51 1.92 14.13
N LEU A 86 -9.77 1.26 13.23
CA LEU A 86 -9.33 -0.13 13.43
C LEU A 86 -8.16 -0.26 14.41
N LEU A 87 -7.30 0.76 14.49
CA LEU A 87 -6.16 0.79 15.40
C LEU A 87 -6.50 1.36 16.78
N ASP A 88 -7.68 1.98 16.92
CA ASP A 88 -8.15 2.66 18.14
C ASP A 88 -7.14 3.69 18.67
N ASP A 89 -6.48 4.41 17.76
CA ASP A 89 -5.42 5.38 18.07
C ASP A 89 -5.27 6.41 16.95
N ASP A 90 -4.47 7.45 17.21
CA ASP A 90 -3.94 8.29 16.14
C ASP A 90 -2.97 7.50 15.24
N VAL A 91 -3.04 7.78 13.94
CA VAL A 91 -2.24 7.08 12.93
C VAL A 91 -1.25 8.03 12.28
N HIS A 92 -0.06 7.50 12.01
CA HIS A 92 0.99 8.21 11.31
C HIS A 92 1.43 7.39 10.10
N LEU A 93 1.40 8.01 8.93
CA LEU A 93 1.85 7.37 7.71
C LEU A 93 3.39 7.25 7.72
N THR A 94 3.88 6.02 7.66
CA THR A 94 5.33 5.75 7.66
C THR A 94 5.89 5.50 6.27
N ALA A 95 5.08 5.00 5.35
CA ALA A 95 5.47 4.72 3.98
C ALA A 95 4.26 4.73 3.05
N TYR A 96 4.47 5.22 1.83
CA TYR A 96 3.56 5.02 0.71
C TYR A 96 4.39 4.43 -0.43
N VAL A 97 3.92 3.32 -1.00
CA VAL A 97 4.64 2.61 -2.05
C VAL A 97 3.65 2.20 -3.12
N LEU A 98 3.94 2.58 -4.37
CA LEU A 98 3.21 2.12 -5.53
C LEU A 98 3.96 0.94 -6.13
N TYR A 99 3.29 -0.21 -6.24
CA TYR A 99 3.82 -1.41 -6.88
C TYR A 99 3.09 -1.68 -8.18
N ASP A 100 3.82 -2.23 -9.15
CA ASP A 100 3.25 -2.73 -10.38
C ASP A 100 3.74 -4.16 -10.67
N ARG A 101 2.88 -4.90 -11.37
CA ARG A 101 3.12 -6.26 -11.82
C ARG A 101 2.72 -6.38 -13.28
N THR A 102 3.75 -6.35 -14.12
CA THR A 102 3.62 -6.62 -15.56
C THR A 102 3.05 -8.03 -15.84
N PRO A 103 2.34 -8.21 -16.97
CA PRO A 103 1.84 -9.51 -17.41
C PRO A 103 2.93 -10.59 -17.43
N GLY A 104 2.61 -11.78 -16.91
CA GLY A 104 3.54 -12.91 -16.82
C GLY A 104 4.51 -12.84 -15.64
N GLY A 105 4.55 -11.74 -14.87
CA GLY A 105 5.34 -11.64 -13.64
C GLY A 105 4.83 -12.59 -12.56
N GLY A 106 5.74 -13.23 -11.83
CA GLY A 106 5.42 -14.11 -10.69
C GLY A 106 4.82 -13.38 -9.49
N GLY A 107 4.14 -14.13 -8.61
CA GLY A 107 3.58 -13.58 -7.37
C GLY A 107 4.61 -13.52 -6.25
N LEU A 108 4.25 -12.88 -5.13
CA LEU A 108 5.04 -12.99 -3.92
C LEU A 108 4.73 -14.33 -3.22
N PRO A 109 5.74 -15.05 -2.70
CA PRO A 109 5.49 -16.15 -1.79
C PRO A 109 4.77 -15.65 -0.54
N ALA A 110 4.10 -16.53 0.20
CA ALA A 110 3.50 -16.18 1.48
C ALA A 110 4.57 -15.59 2.43
N HIS A 111 4.30 -14.40 2.98
CA HIS A 111 5.21 -13.67 3.84
C HIS A 111 4.44 -12.81 4.85
N HIS A 112 5.18 -12.21 5.79
CA HIS A 112 4.69 -11.15 6.65
C HIS A 112 5.46 -9.88 6.32
N ASP A 113 4.74 -8.79 6.02
CA ASP A 113 5.37 -7.48 5.79
C ASP A 113 6.08 -6.98 7.04
N TYR A 114 5.51 -7.25 8.22
CA TYR A 114 6.13 -6.90 9.50
C TYR A 114 6.81 -8.07 10.22
N LYS A 115 7.92 -7.76 10.88
CA LYS A 115 8.69 -8.73 11.69
C LYS A 115 8.25 -8.65 13.15
N ARG A 116 7.35 -9.57 13.55
CA ARG A 116 6.75 -9.68 14.89
C ARG A 116 7.72 -9.56 16.08
N TRP A 117 9.00 -9.93 15.92
CA TRP A 117 9.97 -10.04 17.02
C TRP A 117 11.19 -9.12 16.88
N ARG A 118 11.15 -8.12 15.99
CA ARG A 118 12.23 -7.11 15.92
C ARG A 118 11.92 -5.97 16.91
N PRO A 119 12.87 -5.55 17.76
CA PRO A 119 12.61 -4.54 18.81
C PRO A 119 12.13 -3.19 18.27
N VAL A 120 12.51 -2.83 17.05
CA VAL A 120 12.01 -1.62 16.39
C VAL A 120 10.58 -1.91 15.96
N GLY A 121 9.62 -1.17 16.52
CA GLY A 121 8.20 -1.14 16.13
C GLY A 121 7.34 -2.35 16.53
N SER A 122 7.87 -3.36 17.24
CA SER A 122 7.05 -4.41 17.87
C SER A 122 6.14 -3.90 18.99
N SER A 123 6.31 -2.63 19.39
CA SER A 123 5.49 -1.93 20.38
C SER A 123 4.40 -1.05 19.75
N LEU A 124 4.23 -1.09 18.43
CA LEU A 124 3.26 -0.27 17.69
C LEU A 124 2.23 -1.17 17.02
N ASN A 125 0.98 -0.68 16.92
CA ASN A 125 -0.04 -1.30 16.08
C ASN A 125 0.17 -0.84 14.64
N TRP A 126 0.12 -1.76 13.68
CA TRP A 126 0.38 -1.48 12.26
C TRP A 126 -0.81 -1.89 11.40
N LEU A 127 -1.09 -1.08 10.38
CA LEU A 127 -1.99 -1.38 9.27
C LEU A 127 -1.24 -1.03 7.97
N PHE A 128 -1.50 -1.80 6.92
CA PHE A 128 -0.90 -1.63 5.58
C PHE A 128 -1.96 -1.24 4.56
#